data_AF-A0A932H6H4-F1
#
_entry.id   AF-A0A932H6H4-F1
#
_cell.length_a   1.000
_cell.length_b   1.000
_cell.length_c   1.000
_cell.angle_alpha   90.00
_cell.angle_beta   90.00
_cell.angle_gamma   90.00
#
_symmetry.space_group_name_H-M   'P 1'
#
loop_
_entity.id
_entity.type
_entity.pdbx_description
1 polymer ?
#
loop_
_entity_poly.entity_id
_entity_poly.type
_entity_poly.pdbx_seq_one_letter_code
_entity_poly.pdbx_strand_id
1 'polypeptide(L)' 'KYPARYEIDALRCIYCGFCVEACPCDAVRMDTGVHPANWGFSRRDFVETKELLMDRSRKLQAIGKEGLYEEHVRRYQHV' A
#
# COMPACT_ATOMS: atom_id res chain seq x y z
N LYS A 1 -6.79 -9.89 17.34
CA LYS A 1 -7.36 -10.80 16.32
C LYS A 1 -6.43 -10.80 15.11
N TYR A 2 -6.11 -11.95 14.54
CA TYR A 2 -5.31 -12.06 13.32
C TYR A 2 -6.21 -12.63 12.21
N PRO A 3 -6.46 -11.90 11.13
CA PRO A 3 -7.32 -12.40 10.07
C PRO A 3 -6.64 -13.55 9.32
N ALA A 4 -7.41 -14.59 8.97
CA ALA A 4 -6.92 -15.69 8.13
C ALA A 4 -6.60 -15.20 6.70
N ARG A 5 -7.27 -14.14 6.25
CA ARG A 5 -7.08 -13.50 4.96
C ARG A 5 -7.18 -11.99 5.12
N TYR A 6 -6.21 -11.26 4.59
CA TYR A 6 -6.22 -9.80 4.57
C TYR A 6 -5.82 -9.32 3.18
N GLU A 7 -6.75 -8.69 2.49
CA GLU A 7 -6.58 -8.20 1.12
C GLU A 7 -7.27 -6.85 0.97
N ILE A 8 -6.69 -5.96 0.18
CA ILE A 8 -7.28 -4.68 -0.19
C ILE A 8 -7.44 -4.64 -1.70
N ASP A 9 -8.67 -4.48 -2.19
CA ASP A 9 -8.94 -4.26 -3.61
C ASP A 9 -8.77 -2.77 -3.92
N ALA A 10 -7.66 -2.40 -4.57
CA ALA A 10 -7.34 -1.01 -4.89
C ALA A 10 -8.32 -0.39 -5.89
N LEU A 11 -9.06 -1.19 -6.68
CA LEU A 11 -10.11 -0.68 -7.58
C LEU A 11 -11.41 -0.32 -6.83
N ARG A 12 -11.58 -0.79 -5.60
CA ARG A 12 -12.72 -0.45 -4.73
C ARG A 12 -12.36 0.54 -3.64
N CYS A 13 -11.09 0.60 -3.25
CA CYS A 13 -10.60 1.53 -2.26
C CYS A 13 -10.74 2.96 -2.78
N ILE A 14 -11.42 3.82 -2.01
CA ILE A 14 -11.53 5.26 -2.29
C ILE A 14 -10.55 6.10 -1.47
N TYR A 15 -9.61 5.43 -0.77
CA TYR A 15 -8.57 6.08 0.03
C TYR A 15 -9.09 7.04 1.10
N CYS A 16 -10.25 6.71 1.71
CA CYS A 16 -10.90 7.58 2.70
C CYS A 16 -10.27 7.57 4.10
N GLY A 17 -9.40 6.62 4.43
CA GLY A 17 -8.78 6.52 5.76
C GLY A 17 -9.62 5.82 6.84
N PHE A 18 -10.88 5.46 6.58
CA PHE A 18 -11.75 4.84 7.60
C PHE A 18 -11.21 3.52 8.17
N CYS A 19 -10.46 2.75 7.38
CA CYS A 19 -9.80 1.53 7.88
C CYS A 19 -8.69 1.83 8.90
N VAL A 20 -8.01 2.97 8.77
CA VAL A 20 -6.99 3.44 9.72
C VAL A 20 -7.67 3.85 11.02
N GLU A 21 -8.71 4.67 10.94
CA GLU A 21 -9.47 5.14 12.11
C GLU A 21 -10.17 4.00 12.86
N ALA A 22 -10.73 3.03 12.13
CA ALA A 22 -11.42 1.89 12.73
C ALA A 22 -10.47 0.89 13.40
N CYS A 23 -9.16 0.94 13.12
CA CYS A 23 -8.22 -0.04 13.62
C CYS A 23 -7.83 0.26 15.09
N PRO A 24 -8.23 -0.56 16.07
CA PRO A 24 -7.99 -0.27 17.49
C PRO A 24 -6.53 -0.48 17.93
N CYS A 25 -5.72 -1.09 17.06
CA CYS A 25 -4.32 -1.45 17.33
C CYS A 25 -3.37 -0.89 16.28
N ASP A 26 -3.85 0.00 15.40
CA ASP A 26 -3.00 0.76 14.49
C ASP A 26 -2.13 -0.13 13.57
N ALA A 27 -2.76 -1.20 13.07
CA ALA A 27 -2.13 -2.22 12.21
C ALA A 27 -2.10 -1.84 10.72
N VAL A 28 -2.89 -0.84 10.31
CA VAL A 28 -2.94 -0.31 8.94
C VAL A 28 -2.79 1.20 8.98
N ARG A 29 -2.00 1.76 8.07
CA ARG A 29 -1.67 3.19 8.01
C ARG A 29 -1.71 3.70 6.57
N MET A 30 -1.91 5.00 6.43
CA MET A 30 -1.91 5.72 5.15
C MET A 30 -1.01 6.96 5.24
N ASP A 31 0.26 6.75 5.63
CA ASP A 31 1.20 7.83 5.93
C ASP A 31 2.49 7.78 5.10
N THR A 32 2.52 6.94 4.05
CA THR A 32 3.69 6.74 3.18
C THR A 32 3.95 7.91 2.23
N GLY A 33 2.96 8.78 1.99
CA GLY A 33 3.07 9.91 1.06
C GLY A 33 3.06 9.53 -0.43
N VAL A 34 2.95 8.24 -0.75
CA VAL A 34 2.91 7.72 -2.12
C VAL A 34 1.72 6.81 -2.33
N HIS A 35 1.14 6.85 -3.53
CA HIS A 35 0.10 5.92 -3.92
C HIS A 35 0.70 4.54 -4.23
N PRO A 36 -0.03 3.44 -3.96
CA PRO A 36 0.29 2.13 -4.50
C PRO A 36 0.62 2.18 -5.99
N ALA A 37 1.58 1.36 -6.42
CA ALA A 37 1.82 1.22 -7.86
C ALA A 37 0.60 0.56 -8.50
N ASN A 38 0.16 1.09 -9.65
CA ASN A 38 -0.79 0.38 -10.49
C ASN A 38 -0.07 -0.83 -11.07
N TRP A 39 -0.54 -2.03 -10.74
CA TRP A 39 0.03 -3.26 -11.24
C TRP A 39 -0.77 -3.76 -12.44
N GLY A 40 -0.06 -4.06 -13.53
CA GLY A 40 -0.58 -4.88 -14.62
C GLY A 40 -1.75 -4.29 -15.42
N PHE A 41 -2.49 -5.20 -16.07
CA PHE A 41 -3.57 -4.89 -17.02
C PHE A 41 -4.86 -5.65 -16.70
N SER A 42 -4.89 -6.42 -15.60
CA SER A 42 -6.04 -7.22 -15.19
C SER A 42 -6.55 -6.78 -13.83
N ARG A 43 -7.86 -6.98 -13.57
CA ARG A 43 -8.48 -6.62 -12.28
C ARG A 43 -7.82 -7.30 -11.07
N ARG A 44 -7.23 -8.49 -11.25
CA ARG A 44 -6.60 -9.25 -10.16
C ARG A 44 -5.29 -8.62 -9.71
N ASP A 45 -4.62 -7.89 -10.59
CA ASP A 45 -3.34 -7.24 -10.30
C ASP A 45 -3.51 -6.11 -9.27
N PHE A 46 -4.73 -5.57 -9.12
CA PHE A 46 -5.07 -4.53 -8.15
C PHE A 46 -5.51 -5.06 -6.79
N VAL A 47 -5.51 -6.38 -6.58
CA VAL A 47 -5.77 -6.98 -5.27
C VAL A 47 -4.47 -7.08 -4.50
N GLU A 48 -4.35 -6.27 -3.46
CA GLU A 48 -3.17 -6.22 -2.60
C GLU A 48 -3.27 -7.27 -1.51
N THR A 49 -2.37 -8.25 -1.52
CA THR A 49 -2.33 -9.29 -0.49
C THR A 49 -1.63 -8.79 0.77
N LYS A 50 -1.85 -9.50 1.88
CA LYS A 50 -1.15 -9.29 3.14
C LYS A 50 0.37 -9.29 2.94
N GLU A 51 0.89 -10.21 2.15
CA GLU A 51 2.32 -10.34 1.87
C GLU A 51 2.87 -9.08 1.19
N LEU A 52 2.15 -8.55 0.20
CA LEU A 52 2.51 -7.31 -0.48
C LEU A 52 2.49 -6.10 0.46
N LEU A 53 1.46 -5.99 1.30
CA LEU A 53 1.33 -4.90 2.27
C LEU A 53 2.45 -4.94 3.32
N MET A 54 2.83 -6.14 3.77
CA MET A 54 3.94 -6.33 4.70
C MET A 54 5.30 -6.04 4.05
N ASP A 55 5.50 -6.40 2.77
CA ASP A 55 6.70 -6.04 2.01
C ASP A 55 6.87 -4.52 1.90
N ARG A 56 5.78 -3.79 1.61
CA ARG A 56 5.79 -2.33 1.59
C ARG A 56 6.17 -1.72 2.93
N SER A 57 5.70 -2.30 4.05
CA SER A 57 6.09 -1.86 5.38
C SER A 57 7.61 -2.03 5.61
N ARG A 58 8.18 -3.16 5.19
CA ARG A 58 9.64 -3.39 5.28
C ARG A 58 10.42 -2.40 4.41
N LYS A 59 9.96 -2.14 3.19
CA LYS A 59 10.57 -1.15 2.29
C LYS A 59 10.58 0.24 2.91
N LEU A 60 9.43 0.70 3.44
CA LEU A 60 9.33 1.98 4.14
C LEU A 60 10.33 2.08 5.30
N GLN A 61 10.51 1.01 6.07
CA GLN A 61 11.49 0.99 7.16
C GLN A 61 12.94 1.01 6.66
N ALA A 62 13.22 0.41 5.51
CA ALA A 62 14.56 0.32 4.95
C ALA A 62 15.04 1.64 4.31
N ILE A 63 14.18 2.31 3.54
CA ILE A 63 14.57 3.49 2.73
C ILE A 63 13.95 4.81 3.22
N GLY A 64 13.02 4.75 4.18
CA GLY A 64 12.31 5.92 4.68
C GLY A 64 11.28 6.49 3.70
N LYS A 65 10.60 7.57 4.10
CA LYS A 65 9.58 8.24 3.27
C LYS A 65 10.19 8.92 2.04
N GLU A 66 11.33 9.59 2.21
CA GLU A 66 12.04 10.25 1.11
C GLU A 66 12.51 9.24 0.06
N GLY A 67 13.16 8.15 0.46
CA GLY A 67 13.60 7.11 -0.48
C GLY A 67 12.43 6.46 -1.22
N LEU A 68 11.30 6.27 -0.54
CA LEU A 68 10.09 5.74 -1.15
C LEU A 68 9.48 6.71 -2.16
N TYR A 69 9.50 8.02 -1.87
CA TYR A 69 9.05 9.06 -2.79
C TYR A 69 9.96 9.13 -4.03
N GLU A 70 11.28 9.08 -3.86
CA GLU A 70 12.23 9.05 -4.97
C GLU A 70 12.02 7.83 -5.89
N GLU A 71 11.83 6.63 -5.32
CA GLU A 71 11.54 5.42 -6.10
C GLU A 71 10.21 5.54 -6.87
N HIS A 72 9.19 6.09 -6.21
CA HIS A 72 7.89 6.35 -6.85
C HIS A 72 8.05 7.31 -8.03
N VAL A 73 8.72 8.44 -7.85
CA VAL A 73 8.97 9.44 -8.91
C VAL A 73 9.75 8.81 -10.07
N ARG A 74 10.82 8.06 -9.80
CA ARG A 74 11.60 7.37 -10.85
C ARG A 74 10.74 6.43 -11.69
N ARG A 75 9.78 5.72 -11.08
CA ARG A 75 8.87 4.83 -11.80
C ARG A 75 7.97 5.57 -12.79
N TYR A 76 7.52 6.78 -12.46
CA TYR A 76 6.63 7.57 -13.32
C TYR A 76 7.37 8.49 -14.31
N GLN A 77 8.66 8.73 -14.14
CA GLN A 77 9.49 9.54 -15.05
C GLN A 77 9.85 8.82 -16.36
N HIS A 78 9.60 7.51 -16.46
CA HIS A 78 9.92 6.68 -17.63
C HIS A 78 8.70 6.16 -18.39
N VAL A 79 7.53 6.75 -18.15
CA VAL A 79 6.27 6.44 -18.85
C VAL A 79 6.00 7.45 -19.95
#